data_AF-G3SQI0-F1
#
_entry.id   AF-G3SQI0-F1
#
_cell.length_a   1.000
_cell.length_b   1.000
_cell.length_c   1.000
_cell.angle_alpha   90.00
_cell.angle_beta   90.00
_cell.angle_gamma   90.00
#
_symmetry.space_group_name_H-M   'P 1'
#
loop_
_entity.id
_entity.type
_entity.pdbx_description
1 polymer ?
#
loop_
_entity_poly.entity_id
_entity_poly.type
_entity_poly.pdbx_seq_one_letter_code
_entity_poly.pdbx_strand_id
1 'polypeptide(L)'
;RAAIEEKYGKDLLNLSRKKPFGQSEINTLKRALEVFKQQVDNVAQCHIQLAQTLREEARKMEEFREKQKLQQKKTELIMDAVHKQRNLQFKKTMDAKKNYEQKCQDKDEAEQAVHRSANLVNPKQQEKVPGRKSFCKTQLMYSLWPGYLLLGWI
;
A
#
# COMPACT_ATOMS: atom_id res chain seq x y z
N ARG A 1 11.27 3.23 31.07
CA ARG A 1 11.38 1.99 31.88
C ARG A 1 12.79 1.38 31.83
N ALA A 2 13.34 1.02 30.66
CA ALA A 2 14.67 0.38 30.55
C ALA A 2 15.82 1.12 31.27
N ALA A 3 15.86 2.45 31.23
CA ALA A 3 16.88 3.24 31.95
C ALA A 3 16.78 3.09 33.48
N ILE A 4 15.56 2.94 34.02
CA ILE A 4 15.32 2.74 35.45
C ILE A 4 15.81 1.35 35.86
N GLU A 5 15.49 0.32 35.07
CA GLU A 5 15.95 -1.05 35.31
C GLU A 5 17.48 -1.15 35.26
N GLU A 6 18.10 -0.49 34.28
CA GLU A 6 19.56 -0.46 34.17
C GLU A 6 20.22 0.24 35.36
N LYS A 7 19.67 1.39 35.79
CA LYS A 7 20.18 2.10 36.97
C LYS A 7 20.05 1.23 38.22
N TYR A 8 18.88 0.63 38.42
CA TYR A 8 18.62 -0.22 39.58
C TYR A 8 19.56 -1.43 39.62
N GLY A 9 19.73 -2.14 38.50
CA GLY A 9 20.69 -3.25 38.42
C GLY A 9 22.13 -2.81 38.68
N LYS A 10 22.57 -1.65 38.14
CA LYS A 10 23.91 -1.12 38.43
C LYS A 10 24.10 -0.74 39.91
N ASP A 11 23.08 -0.16 40.53
CA ASP A 11 23.13 0.21 41.95
C ASP A 11 23.20 -1.03 42.84
N LEU A 12 22.48 -2.11 42.49
CA LEU A 12 22.59 -3.40 43.18
C LEU A 12 23.98 -4.04 43.02
N LEU A 13 24.59 -4.03 41.82
CA LEU A 13 25.96 -4.50 41.62
C LEU A 13 26.98 -3.69 42.43
N ASN A 14 26.78 -2.37 42.53
CA ASN A 14 27.63 -1.52 43.35
C ASN A 14 27.48 -1.88 44.84
N LEU A 15 26.26 -2.18 45.30
CA LEU A 15 25.98 -2.58 46.67
C LEU A 15 26.65 -3.91 47.05
N SER A 16 26.52 -4.94 46.22
CA SER A 16 27.05 -6.28 46.48
C SER A 16 28.59 -6.35 46.42
N ARG A 17 29.22 -5.59 45.51
CA ARG A 17 30.66 -5.70 45.20
C ARG A 17 31.54 -4.60 45.76
N LYS A 18 31.08 -3.34 45.76
CA LYS A 18 31.95 -2.19 46.07
C LYS A 18 31.88 -1.76 47.53
N LYS A 19 30.82 -2.12 48.27
CA LYS A 19 30.71 -1.75 49.69
C LYS A 19 31.38 -2.79 50.58
N PRO A 20 32.30 -2.38 51.47
CA PRO A 20 32.83 -3.27 52.50
C PRO A 20 31.73 -3.56 53.52
N PHE A 21 31.10 -4.72 53.41
CA PHE A 21 30.12 -5.21 54.37
C PHE A 21 30.40 -6.68 54.69
N GLY A 22 30.43 -7.00 55.99
CA GLY A 22 30.68 -8.35 56.48
C GLY A 22 32.14 -8.85 56.35
N GLN A 23 33.11 -7.94 56.17
CA GLN A 23 34.52 -8.32 55.98
C GLN A 23 35.16 -8.91 57.25
N SER A 24 34.70 -8.47 58.43
CA SER A 24 35.15 -8.97 59.73
C SER A 24 34.39 -10.20 60.23
N GLU A 25 33.33 -10.62 59.51
CA GLU A 25 32.51 -11.76 59.91
C GLU A 25 33.23 -13.09 59.64
N ILE A 26 32.96 -14.07 60.50
CA ILE A 26 33.61 -15.39 60.44
C ILE A 26 32.58 -16.53 60.43
N ASN A 27 33.04 -17.74 60.09
CA ASN A 27 32.26 -18.96 60.16
C ASN A 27 30.93 -18.89 59.38
N THR A 28 29.83 -19.34 59.99
CA THR A 28 28.52 -19.48 59.34
C THR A 28 27.93 -18.15 58.90
N LEU A 29 28.15 -17.06 59.65
CA LEU A 29 27.65 -15.75 59.28
C LEU A 29 28.36 -15.22 58.02
N LYS A 30 29.68 -15.40 57.91
CA LYS A 30 30.42 -15.08 56.69
C LYS A 30 29.85 -15.78 55.47
N ARG A 31 29.62 -17.11 55.57
CA ARG A 31 29.03 -17.90 54.48
C ARG A 31 27.64 -17.43 54.08
N ALA A 32 26.78 -17.12 55.06
CA ALA A 32 25.44 -16.59 54.79
C ALA A 32 25.50 -15.24 54.04
N LEU A 33 26.44 -14.37 54.41
CA LEU A 33 26.65 -13.08 53.74
C LEU A 33 27.18 -13.23 52.31
N GLU A 34 28.02 -14.22 52.03
CA GLU A 34 28.49 -14.53 50.67
C GLU A 34 27.33 -14.97 49.78
N VAL A 35 26.46 -15.87 50.27
CA VAL A 35 25.24 -16.28 49.55
C VAL A 35 24.31 -15.10 49.31
N PHE A 36 24.13 -14.23 50.30
CA PHE A 36 23.34 -13.01 50.14
C PHE A 36 23.90 -12.09 49.03
N LYS A 37 25.21 -11.84 49.03
CA LYS A 37 25.87 -11.02 47.99
C LYS A 37 25.69 -11.64 46.60
N GLN A 38 25.85 -12.96 46.49
CA GLN A 38 25.63 -13.68 45.24
C GLN A 38 24.19 -13.51 44.75
N GLN A 39 23.20 -13.58 45.65
CA GLN A 39 21.81 -13.41 45.26
C GLN A 39 21.48 -11.98 44.83
N VAL A 40 22.07 -10.96 45.48
CA VAL A 40 21.95 -9.57 45.04
C VAL A 40 22.57 -9.39 43.66
N ASP A 41 23.74 -9.99 43.39
CA ASP A 41 24.38 -9.98 42.08
C ASP A 41 23.51 -10.62 41.00
N ASN A 42 22.87 -11.75 41.30
CA ASN A 42 21.97 -12.44 40.36
C ASN A 42 20.79 -11.55 39.97
N VAL A 43 20.11 -10.97 40.98
CA VAL A 43 18.99 -10.05 40.75
C VAL A 43 19.44 -8.83 39.94
N ALA A 44 20.60 -8.27 40.26
CA ALA A 44 21.17 -7.14 39.54
C ALA A 44 21.39 -7.44 38.05
N GLN A 45 21.91 -8.62 37.72
CA GLN A 45 22.08 -9.09 36.35
C GLN A 45 20.74 -9.25 35.63
N CYS A 46 19.73 -9.82 36.29
CA CYS A 46 18.38 -9.94 35.72
C CYS A 46 17.80 -8.58 35.34
N HIS A 47 17.95 -7.56 36.19
CA HIS A 47 17.46 -6.20 35.88
C HIS A 47 18.21 -5.56 34.70
N ILE A 48 19.52 -5.78 34.57
CA ILE A 48 20.31 -5.30 33.43
C ILE A 48 19.88 -6.00 32.14
N GLN A 49 19.70 -7.32 32.16
CA GLN A 49 19.21 -8.09 31.01
C GLN A 49 17.79 -7.68 30.60
N LEU A 50 16.91 -7.42 31.58
CA LEU A 50 15.58 -6.89 31.32
C LEU A 50 15.65 -5.52 30.65
N ALA A 51 16.54 -4.63 31.10
CA ALA A 51 16.74 -3.34 30.46
C ALA A 51 17.19 -3.47 28.99
N GLN A 52 18.07 -4.42 28.67
CA GLN A 52 18.50 -4.71 27.30
C GLN A 52 17.32 -5.22 26.46
N THR A 53 16.61 -6.22 26.95
CA THR A 53 15.42 -6.79 26.30
C THR A 53 14.37 -5.72 26.00
N LEU A 54 14.07 -4.84 26.96
CA LEU A 54 13.12 -3.74 26.78
C LEU A 54 13.53 -2.77 25.67
N ARG A 55 14.84 -2.50 25.49
CA ARG A 55 15.32 -1.65 24.40
C ARG A 55 15.20 -2.34 23.04
N GLU A 56 15.51 -3.61 22.99
CA GLU A 56 15.39 -4.40 21.76
C GLU A 56 13.94 -4.51 21.30
N GLU A 57 13.02 -4.81 22.22
CA GLU A 57 11.58 -4.86 21.91
C GLU A 57 11.04 -3.50 21.48
N ALA A 58 11.45 -2.41 22.15
CA ALA A 58 11.09 -1.06 21.72
C ALA A 58 11.61 -0.75 20.31
N ARG A 59 12.83 -1.17 19.96
CA ARG A 59 13.40 -1.01 18.62
C ARG A 59 12.60 -1.79 17.58
N LYS A 60 12.26 -3.05 17.85
CA LYS A 60 11.44 -3.89 16.94
C LYS A 60 10.08 -3.26 16.67
N MET A 61 9.44 -2.69 17.71
CA MET A 61 8.16 -1.98 17.57
C MET A 61 8.27 -0.73 16.69
N GLU A 62 9.34 0.04 16.84
CA GLU A 62 9.63 1.21 16.01
C GLU A 62 9.82 0.82 14.53
N GLU A 63 10.66 -0.19 14.27
CA GLU A 63 10.90 -0.71 12.92
C GLU A 63 9.61 -1.24 12.26
N PHE A 64 8.78 -1.94 13.04
CA PHE A 64 7.48 -2.43 12.57
C PHE A 64 6.55 -1.27 12.20
N ARG A 65 6.45 -0.24 13.04
CA ARG A 65 5.62 0.94 12.79
C ARG A 65 6.03 1.66 11.51
N GLU A 66 7.33 1.87 11.29
CA GLU A 66 7.81 2.53 10.07
C GLU A 66 7.59 1.68 8.81
N LYS A 67 7.76 0.36 8.90
CA LYS A 67 7.38 -0.57 7.80
C LYS A 67 5.90 -0.48 7.47
N GLN A 68 5.03 -0.49 8.48
CA GLN A 68 3.58 -0.38 8.27
C GLN A 68 3.21 0.96 7.61
N LYS A 69 3.79 2.06 8.08
CA LYS A 69 3.60 3.41 7.51
C LYS A 69 4.01 3.47 6.04
N LEU A 70 5.11 2.83 5.67
CA LEU A 70 5.55 2.75 4.27
C LEU A 70 4.59 1.93 3.41
N GLN A 71 4.09 0.79 3.91
CA GLN A 71 3.11 -0.04 3.20
C GLN A 71 1.77 0.69 3.01
N GLN A 72 1.31 1.42 4.03
CA GLN A 72 0.12 2.26 3.92
C GLN A 72 0.27 3.29 2.79
N LYS A 73 1.35 4.08 2.82
CA LYS A 73 1.63 5.07 1.76
C LYS A 73 1.68 4.44 0.36
N LYS A 74 2.31 3.28 0.23
CA LYS A 74 2.36 2.55 -1.05
C LYS A 74 0.96 2.17 -1.54
N THR A 75 0.11 1.68 -0.63
CA THR A 75 -1.26 1.30 -0.95
C THR A 75 -2.11 2.51 -1.35
N GLU A 76 -1.98 3.62 -0.62
CA GLU A 76 -2.65 4.88 -0.94
C GLU A 76 -2.25 5.40 -2.33
N LEU A 77 -0.96 5.36 -2.68
CA LEU A 77 -0.48 5.75 -4.00
C LEU A 77 -1.04 4.87 -5.13
N ILE A 78 -1.11 3.55 -4.91
CA ILE A 78 -1.69 2.62 -5.88
C ILE A 78 -3.18 2.91 -6.06
N MET A 79 -3.92 3.12 -4.96
CA MET A 79 -5.35 3.46 -5.02
C MET A 79 -5.59 4.77 -5.78
N ASP A 80 -4.81 5.82 -5.50
CA ASP A 80 -4.92 7.09 -6.22
C ASP A 80 -4.65 6.92 -7.72
N ALA A 81 -3.61 6.17 -8.09
CA ALA A 81 -3.30 5.87 -9.48
C ALA A 81 -4.43 5.10 -10.18
N VAL A 82 -5.01 4.08 -9.52
CA VAL A 82 -6.15 3.32 -10.04
C VAL A 82 -7.38 4.20 -10.21
N HIS A 83 -7.66 5.08 -9.24
CA HIS A 83 -8.79 6.01 -9.34
C HIS A 83 -8.61 7.02 -10.47
N LYS A 84 -7.42 7.60 -10.62
CA LYS A 84 -7.08 8.50 -11.74
C LYS A 84 -7.21 7.78 -13.08
N GLN A 85 -6.71 6.56 -13.20
CA GLN A 85 -6.82 5.75 -14.40
C GLN A 85 -8.28 5.43 -14.76
N ARG A 86 -9.09 5.01 -13.78
CA ARG A 86 -10.52 4.77 -13.96
C ARG A 86 -11.23 6.03 -14.46
N ASN A 87 -10.96 7.18 -13.85
CA ASN A 87 -11.57 8.46 -14.25
C ASN A 87 -11.16 8.85 -15.68
N LEU A 88 -9.89 8.63 -16.05
CA LEU A 88 -9.41 8.87 -17.42
C LEU A 88 -10.10 7.95 -18.43
N GLN A 89 -10.24 6.65 -18.12
CA GLN A 89 -10.97 5.70 -18.97
C GLN A 89 -12.43 6.11 -19.11
N PHE A 90 -13.09 6.46 -18.01
CA PHE A 90 -14.47 6.95 -18.04
C PHE A 90 -14.64 8.16 -18.96
N LYS A 91 -13.77 9.17 -18.84
CA LYS A 91 -13.80 10.35 -19.71
C LYS A 91 -13.64 9.97 -21.19
N LYS A 92 -12.66 9.14 -21.52
CA LYS A 92 -12.44 8.64 -22.89
C LYS A 92 -13.68 7.91 -23.43
N THR A 93 -14.30 7.06 -22.62
CA THR A 93 -15.52 6.33 -22.99
C THR A 93 -16.69 7.27 -23.23
N MET A 94 -16.88 8.28 -22.38
CA MET A 94 -17.93 9.28 -22.54
C MET A 94 -17.74 10.14 -23.80
N ASP A 95 -16.50 10.56 -24.08
CA ASP A 95 -16.17 11.32 -25.30
C ASP A 95 -16.39 10.47 -26.57
N ALA A 96 -16.00 9.19 -26.53
CA ALA A 96 -16.24 8.25 -27.63
C ALA A 96 -17.74 8.01 -27.87
N LYS A 97 -18.53 7.87 -26.80
CA LYS A 97 -19.99 7.76 -26.87
C LYS A 97 -20.59 9.00 -27.54
N LYS A 98 -20.24 10.20 -27.06
CA LYS A 98 -20.73 11.46 -27.64
C LYS A 98 -20.38 11.59 -29.13
N ASN A 99 -19.15 11.20 -29.51
CA ASN A 99 -18.74 11.23 -30.91
C ASN A 99 -19.53 10.25 -31.79
N TYR A 100 -19.83 9.06 -31.27
CA TYR A 100 -20.65 8.08 -31.98
C TYR A 100 -22.10 8.55 -32.16
N GLU A 101 -22.70 9.11 -31.12
CA GLU A 101 -24.05 9.68 -31.17
C GLU A 101 -24.14 10.79 -32.22
N GLN A 102 -23.18 11.71 -32.24
CA GLN A 102 -23.11 12.77 -33.26
C GLN A 102 -23.02 12.19 -34.68
N LYS A 103 -22.13 11.22 -34.91
CA LYS A 103 -21.99 10.58 -36.22
C LYS A 103 -23.25 9.85 -36.68
N CYS A 104 -24.04 9.30 -35.74
CA CYS A 104 -25.33 8.69 -36.07
C CYS A 104 -26.32 9.76 -36.52
N GLN A 105 -26.40 10.90 -35.80
CA GLN A 105 -27.24 12.04 -36.20
C GLN A 105 -26.87 12.59 -37.58
N ASP A 106 -25.58 12.87 -37.81
CA ASP A 106 -25.09 13.39 -39.10
C ASP A 106 -25.45 12.46 -40.27
N LYS A 107 -25.40 11.15 -40.04
CA LYS A 107 -25.79 10.13 -41.04
C LYS A 107 -27.29 10.20 -41.33
N ASP A 108 -28.12 10.24 -40.30
CA ASP A 108 -29.58 10.25 -40.45
C ASP A 108 -30.04 11.55 -41.13
N GLU A 109 -29.37 12.68 -40.84
CA GLU A 109 -29.58 13.95 -41.56
C GLU A 109 -29.20 13.84 -43.05
N ALA A 110 -28.06 13.22 -43.36
CA ALA A 110 -27.64 12.99 -44.75
C ALA A 110 -28.60 12.05 -45.51
N GLU A 111 -29.08 10.97 -44.87
CA GLU A 111 -30.07 10.06 -45.45
C GLU A 111 -31.39 10.78 -45.73
N GLN A 112 -31.88 11.61 -44.80
CA GLN A 112 -33.06 12.43 -45.02
C GLN A 112 -32.86 13.46 -46.14
N ALA A 113 -31.68 14.09 -46.23
CA ALA A 113 -31.36 15.03 -47.30
C ALA A 113 -31.45 14.37 -48.67
N VAL A 114 -30.85 13.17 -48.82
CA VAL A 114 -30.94 12.38 -50.05
C VAL A 114 -32.39 12.01 -50.38
N HIS A 115 -33.19 11.58 -49.39
CA HIS A 115 -34.60 11.26 -49.61
C HIS A 115 -35.42 12.48 -50.04
N ARG A 116 -35.13 13.67 -49.50
CA ARG A 116 -35.76 14.93 -49.94
C ARG A 116 -35.36 15.30 -51.38
N SER A 117 -34.14 14.98 -51.78
CA SER A 117 -33.61 15.20 -53.14
C SER A 117 -33.96 14.10 -54.14
N ALA A 118 -34.58 12.99 -53.71
CA ALA A 118 -34.88 11.83 -54.55
C ALA A 118 -35.88 12.11 -55.67
N ASN A 119 -36.65 13.21 -55.59
CA ASN A 119 -37.51 13.67 -56.69
C ASN A 119 -36.73 14.38 -57.83
N LEU A 120 -35.38 14.43 -57.79
CA LEU A 120 -34.56 15.22 -58.73
C LEU A 120 -33.29 14.54 -59.31
N VAL A 121 -32.87 13.30 -58.96
CA VAL A 121 -31.55 12.77 -59.41
C VAL A 121 -31.50 11.26 -59.76
N ASN A 122 -30.68 10.94 -60.78
CA ASN A 122 -30.47 9.67 -61.51
C ASN A 122 -29.81 8.51 -60.69
N PRO A 123 -30.25 7.23 -60.84
CA PRO A 123 -29.89 6.05 -60.02
C PRO A 123 -28.41 5.63 -59.84
N LYS A 124 -27.40 6.25 -60.48
CA LYS A 124 -26.00 5.80 -60.41
C LYS A 124 -25.20 6.26 -59.17
N GLN A 125 -25.75 7.09 -58.29
CA GLN A 125 -25.03 7.63 -57.11
C GLN A 125 -25.34 6.93 -55.78
N GLN A 126 -26.22 5.91 -55.77
CA GLN A 126 -26.83 5.38 -54.55
C GLN A 126 -25.99 4.31 -53.82
N GLU A 127 -24.89 3.83 -54.39
CA GLU A 127 -24.16 2.65 -53.90
C GLU A 127 -23.08 2.92 -52.82
N LYS A 128 -22.81 4.19 -52.47
CA LYS A 128 -21.63 4.54 -51.62
C LYS A 128 -21.88 4.56 -50.10
N VAL A 129 -23.08 4.26 -49.63
CA VAL A 129 -23.51 4.51 -48.24
C VAL A 129 -23.37 3.31 -47.26
N PRO A 130 -23.36 2.01 -47.65
CA PRO A 130 -23.37 0.93 -46.65
C PRO A 130 -22.06 0.76 -45.84
N GLY A 131 -20.91 1.15 -46.40
CA GLY A 131 -19.58 0.80 -45.88
C GLY A 131 -19.14 1.51 -44.58
N ARG A 132 -19.80 2.60 -44.16
CA ARG A 132 -19.40 3.35 -42.95
C ARG A 132 -19.91 2.73 -41.64
N LYS A 133 -20.88 1.80 -41.70
CA LYS A 133 -21.53 1.20 -40.51
C LYS A 133 -20.60 0.26 -39.72
N SER A 134 -19.72 -0.51 -40.37
CA SER A 134 -18.87 -1.48 -39.67
C SER A 134 -17.70 -0.80 -38.94
N PHE A 135 -17.10 0.24 -39.53
CA PHE A 135 -15.94 0.91 -38.96
C PHE A 135 -16.22 1.61 -37.60
N CYS A 136 -17.40 2.21 -37.43
CA CYS A 136 -17.74 2.92 -36.19
C CYS A 136 -18.12 2.01 -35.01
N LYS A 137 -18.84 0.89 -35.27
CA LYS A 137 -19.12 -0.10 -34.20
C LYS A 137 -17.84 -0.72 -33.68
N THR A 138 -16.90 -1.01 -34.58
CA THR A 138 -15.57 -1.53 -34.26
C THR A 138 -14.76 -0.55 -33.40
N GLN A 139 -14.78 0.76 -33.73
CA GLN A 139 -14.12 1.79 -32.92
C GLN A 139 -14.68 1.90 -31.48
N LEU A 140 -16.01 1.79 -31.32
CA LEU A 140 -16.66 1.82 -30.02
C LEU A 140 -16.29 0.58 -29.18
N MET A 141 -16.25 -0.59 -29.81
CA MET A 141 -15.89 -1.86 -29.17
C MET A 141 -14.43 -1.85 -28.69
N TYR A 142 -13.50 -1.32 -29.50
CA TYR A 142 -12.09 -1.13 -29.09
C TYR A 142 -11.92 -0.12 -27.95
N SER A 143 -12.80 0.89 -27.88
CA SER A 143 -12.78 1.90 -26.81
C SER A 143 -13.37 1.37 -25.50
N LEU A 144 -14.32 0.44 -25.58
CA LEU A 144 -15.02 -0.13 -24.43
C LEU A 144 -14.21 -1.26 -23.77
N TRP A 145 -13.52 -2.13 -24.51
CA TRP A 145 -12.73 -3.24 -23.96
C TRP A 145 -11.36 -3.41 -24.67
N PRO A 146 -10.32 -2.70 -24.21
CA PRO A 146 -8.95 -2.87 -24.73
C PRO A 146 -8.36 -4.27 -24.45
N GLY A 147 -8.86 -4.99 -23.44
CA GLY A 147 -8.29 -6.26 -22.97
C GLY A 147 -8.63 -7.50 -23.79
N TYR A 148 -9.62 -7.44 -24.69
CA TYR A 148 -10.07 -8.62 -25.45
C TYR A 148 -9.13 -9.01 -26.60
N LEU A 149 -8.28 -8.08 -27.07
CA LEU A 149 -7.28 -8.40 -28.09
C LEU A 149 -6.08 -9.21 -27.54
N LEU A 150 -5.85 -9.20 -26.22
CA LEU A 150 -4.78 -9.98 -25.59
C LEU A 150 -5.16 -11.44 -25.33
N LEU A 151 -6.46 -11.75 -25.25
CA LEU A 151 -6.96 -13.12 -25.04
C LEU A 151 -7.25 -13.88 -26.35
N GLY A 152 -7.21 -13.20 -27.51
CA GLY A 152 -7.37 -13.82 -28.82
C GLY A 152 -6.07 -14.18 -29.54
N TRP A 153 -4.92 -14.04 -28.86
CA TRP A 153 -3.56 -14.31 -29.37
C TRP A 153 -2.75 -15.24 -28.43
N ILE A 154 -3.45 -16.09 -27.66
CA ILE A 154 -2.92 -17.30 -26.99
C ILE A 154 -3.81 -18.45 -27.45
#